data_AF-A0A3D5YJJ3-F1
#
_entry.id   AF-A0A3D5YJJ3-F1
#
_cell.length_a   1.000
_cell.length_b   1.000
_cell.length_c   1.000
_cell.angle_alpha   90.00
_cell.angle_beta   90.00
_cell.angle_gamma   90.00
#
_symmetry.space_group_name_H-M   'P 1'
#
loop_
_entity.id
_entity.type
_entity.pdbx_description
1 polymer ?
#
loop_
_entity_poly.entity_id
_entity_poly.type
_entity_poly.pdbx_seq_one_letter_code
_entity_poly.pdbx_strand_id
1 'polypeptide(L)'
;CQIDADNIAPDSAKIVLTLRWDADDIDGDETIVEAEVRLNNGPWTGIDLGQGLLSFSLQPNGTNASLFQNGFLVDSSMIGAVANDENVVYLRVKDWAGAYSDVDTSSSFYWSSKLAPMLVLNSQPSYIGAQYKSWLDTIGDPYDFVQMDAITGVGIPSYWNPTMRLLLEQYDRVLLFTDATQFPNNGGSDYLLNILAPSVQAYVQFGGKIFTSAQLTGSMDMTAINDVYPVSGSISSVGQARLTNDSAMVPLNSLSIAPIISPKNIVLGVTPVVPAADANAYYNAQLTKIAGWTGDNTVGTIRERNGEVYEVFFSIPLHQFSRTNSLNGGDLLEHILLNEF
;
A
#
# COMPACT_ATOMS: atom_id res chain seq x y z
N CYS A 1 -10.83 -27.26 -14.97
CA CYS A 1 -10.62 -26.07 -14.14
C CYS A 1 -9.16 -25.68 -14.15
N GLN A 2 -8.87 -24.39 -14.00
CA GLN A 2 -7.54 -23.81 -13.99
C GLN A 2 -7.45 -22.70 -12.94
N ILE A 3 -6.49 -22.80 -12.04
CA ILE A 3 -5.95 -21.75 -11.17
C ILE A 3 -4.90 -20.99 -11.96
N ASP A 4 -4.75 -19.71 -11.66
CA ASP A 4 -3.88 -18.78 -12.37
C ASP A 4 -4.27 -18.75 -13.86
N ALA A 5 -5.58 -18.64 -14.15
CA ALA A 5 -6.12 -18.67 -15.51
C ALA A 5 -5.51 -17.59 -16.44
N ASP A 6 -4.96 -16.51 -15.87
CA ASP A 6 -4.24 -15.46 -16.59
C ASP A 6 -2.75 -15.80 -16.83
N ASN A 7 -2.28 -16.99 -16.42
CA ASN A 7 -0.89 -17.47 -16.42
C ASN A 7 0.09 -16.56 -15.65
N ILE A 8 -0.39 -15.90 -14.59
CA ILE A 8 0.41 -15.08 -13.70
C ILE A 8 0.74 -15.90 -12.46
N ALA A 9 2.03 -16.06 -12.16
CA ALA A 9 2.42 -16.77 -10.95
C ALA A 9 1.86 -16.06 -9.70
N PRO A 10 1.28 -16.80 -8.75
CA PRO A 10 0.77 -16.26 -7.51
C PRO A 10 1.94 -15.71 -6.69
N ASP A 11 1.97 -14.39 -6.47
CA ASP A 11 2.87 -13.76 -5.50
C ASP A 11 2.06 -13.13 -4.38
N SER A 12 2.49 -13.37 -3.14
CA SER A 12 1.79 -12.89 -1.96
C SER A 12 2.27 -11.49 -1.58
N ALA A 13 1.34 -10.59 -1.28
CA ALA A 13 1.65 -9.36 -0.56
C ALA A 13 1.77 -9.69 0.94
N LYS A 14 2.91 -10.25 1.33
CA LYS A 14 3.29 -10.60 2.72
C LYS A 14 2.42 -11.67 3.40
N ILE A 15 1.13 -11.35 3.64
CA ILE A 15 0.12 -12.18 4.30
C ILE A 15 -1.13 -12.38 3.44
N VAL A 16 -1.23 -11.72 2.28
CA VAL A 16 -2.39 -11.83 1.38
C VAL A 16 -1.97 -12.37 0.03
N LEU A 17 -2.69 -13.35 -0.49
CA LEU A 17 -2.59 -13.82 -1.87
C LEU A 17 -3.88 -13.48 -2.60
N THR A 18 -3.80 -13.12 -3.88
CA THR A 18 -4.95 -13.11 -4.78
C THR A 18 -4.58 -13.84 -6.06
N LEU A 19 -5.48 -14.69 -6.53
CA LEU A 19 -5.36 -15.44 -7.78
C LEU A 19 -6.68 -15.43 -8.54
N ARG A 20 -6.61 -15.77 -9.82
CA ARG A 20 -7.79 -15.98 -10.65
C ARG A 20 -7.97 -17.46 -10.93
N TRP A 21 -9.21 -17.92 -10.98
CA TRP A 21 -9.55 -19.25 -11.43
C TRP A 21 -10.62 -19.20 -12.53
N ASP A 22 -10.65 -20.26 -13.32
CA ASP A 22 -11.68 -20.51 -14.34
C ASP A 22 -11.95 -22.01 -14.47
N ALA A 23 -13.06 -22.39 -15.10
CA ALA A 23 -13.34 -23.78 -15.40
C ALA A 23 -14.24 -23.93 -16.63
N ASP A 24 -13.77 -24.76 -17.55
CA ASP A 24 -14.53 -25.16 -18.74
C ASP A 24 -15.02 -26.62 -18.61
N ASP A 25 -16.19 -26.90 -19.18
CA ASP A 25 -16.70 -28.27 -19.39
C ASP A 25 -16.96 -28.53 -20.89
N ILE A 26 -16.62 -29.73 -21.37
CA ILE A 26 -16.85 -30.15 -22.76
C ILE A 26 -18.33 -30.20 -23.14
N ASP A 27 -19.20 -30.45 -22.14
CA ASP A 27 -20.65 -30.50 -22.30
C ASP A 27 -21.31 -29.10 -22.15
N GLY A 28 -20.50 -28.06 -21.92
CA GLY A 28 -20.90 -26.66 -21.73
C GLY A 28 -20.82 -26.24 -20.26
N ASP A 29 -20.23 -25.08 -19.96
CA ASP A 29 -19.90 -24.67 -18.58
C ASP A 29 -21.14 -24.59 -17.65
N GLU A 30 -22.35 -24.50 -18.21
CA GLU A 30 -23.61 -24.60 -17.47
C GLU A 30 -23.83 -25.95 -16.75
N THR A 31 -23.08 -26.99 -17.10
CA THR A 31 -23.11 -28.30 -16.46
C THR A 31 -22.28 -28.34 -15.18
N ILE A 32 -21.41 -27.36 -14.94
CA ILE A 32 -20.66 -27.22 -13.69
C ILE A 32 -21.61 -26.70 -12.61
N VAL A 33 -21.70 -27.44 -11.49
CA VAL A 33 -22.65 -27.13 -10.40
C VAL A 33 -21.98 -26.81 -9.07
N GLU A 34 -20.69 -27.11 -8.91
CA GLU A 34 -19.95 -26.89 -7.68
C GLU A 34 -18.47 -26.62 -7.98
N ALA A 35 -17.87 -25.66 -7.28
CA ALA A 35 -16.42 -25.47 -7.26
C ALA A 35 -15.95 -25.44 -5.81
N GLU A 36 -14.80 -26.05 -5.57
CA GLU A 36 -14.20 -26.15 -4.26
C GLU A 36 -12.72 -25.82 -4.30
N VAL A 37 -12.26 -25.11 -3.26
CA VAL A 37 -10.86 -24.81 -3.04
C VAL A 37 -10.38 -25.33 -1.69
N ARG A 38 -9.09 -25.63 -1.59
CA ARG A 38 -8.44 -25.91 -0.30
C ARG A 38 -7.04 -25.33 -0.25
N LEU A 39 -6.56 -25.06 0.96
CA LEU A 39 -5.18 -24.68 1.23
C LEU A 39 -4.41 -25.89 1.73
N ASN A 40 -3.27 -26.20 1.10
CA ASN A 40 -2.40 -27.31 1.48
C ASN A 40 -3.19 -28.62 1.71
N ASN A 41 -3.10 -29.18 2.92
CA ASN A 41 -3.82 -30.40 3.33
C ASN A 41 -5.13 -30.11 4.09
N GLY A 42 -5.65 -28.89 3.99
CA GLY A 42 -6.92 -28.48 4.58
C GLY A 42 -8.15 -29.15 3.94
N PRO A 43 -9.33 -28.96 4.55
CA PRO A 43 -10.60 -29.39 3.96
C PRO A 43 -10.94 -28.58 2.70
N TRP A 44 -11.80 -29.15 1.86
CA TRP A 44 -12.40 -28.46 0.72
C TRP A 44 -13.47 -27.47 1.19
N THR A 45 -13.44 -26.26 0.65
CA THR A 45 -14.40 -25.18 0.90
C THR A 45 -15.05 -24.79 -0.42
N GLY A 46 -16.38 -24.79 -0.46
CA GLY A 46 -17.14 -24.39 -1.65
C GLY A 46 -17.01 -22.90 -1.97
N ILE A 47 -16.97 -22.58 -3.26
CA ILE A 47 -16.92 -21.22 -3.81
C ILE A 47 -17.98 -21.05 -4.90
N ASP A 48 -18.37 -19.79 -5.16
CA ASP A 48 -19.35 -19.47 -6.19
C ASP A 48 -18.76 -19.63 -7.60
N LEU A 49 -19.49 -20.22 -8.54
CA LEU A 49 -19.03 -20.43 -9.92
C LEU A 49 -18.97 -19.14 -10.75
N GLY A 50 -19.75 -18.11 -10.41
CA GLY A 50 -19.85 -16.87 -11.17
C GLY A 50 -18.73 -15.86 -10.90
N GLN A 51 -17.76 -16.18 -10.04
CA GLN A 51 -16.75 -15.24 -9.59
C GLN A 51 -15.33 -15.84 -9.64
N GLY A 52 -14.53 -15.36 -10.60
CA GLY A 52 -13.19 -15.90 -10.87
C GLY A 52 -12.06 -15.38 -9.98
N LEU A 53 -12.23 -14.34 -9.15
CA LEU A 53 -11.13 -13.80 -8.33
C LEU A 53 -11.22 -14.30 -6.89
N LEU A 54 -10.17 -14.96 -6.41
CA LEU A 54 -10.06 -15.45 -5.03
C LEU A 54 -8.93 -14.75 -4.32
N SER A 55 -9.18 -14.33 -3.09
CA SER A 55 -8.15 -13.77 -2.21
C SER A 55 -8.12 -14.51 -0.89
N PHE A 56 -6.92 -14.70 -0.36
CA PHE A 56 -6.66 -15.39 0.88
C PHE A 56 -5.85 -14.49 1.79
N SER A 57 -6.31 -14.24 3.01
CA SER A 57 -5.57 -13.45 4.01
C SER A 57 -5.20 -14.34 5.19
N LEU A 58 -3.91 -14.53 5.42
CA LEU A 58 -3.40 -15.29 6.56
C LEU A 58 -3.87 -14.66 7.88
N GLN A 59 -4.44 -15.49 8.75
CA GLN A 59 -4.87 -15.06 10.08
C GLN A 59 -3.67 -14.93 11.04
N PRO A 60 -3.76 -14.10 12.09
CA PRO A 60 -2.68 -13.92 13.06
C PRO A 60 -2.21 -15.22 13.75
N ASN A 61 -3.07 -16.25 13.81
CA ASN A 61 -2.71 -17.56 14.37
C ASN A 61 -1.73 -18.35 13.48
N GLY A 62 -1.52 -17.92 12.24
CA GLY A 62 -0.61 -18.53 11.27
C GLY A 62 -1.00 -19.92 10.74
N THR A 63 -2.22 -20.37 11.02
CA THR A 63 -2.70 -21.74 10.68
C THR A 63 -3.99 -21.74 9.86
N ASN A 64 -4.71 -20.62 9.86
CA ASN A 64 -5.92 -20.42 9.08
C ASN A 64 -5.77 -19.19 8.18
N ALA A 65 -6.61 -19.10 7.15
CA ALA A 65 -6.76 -17.91 6.33
C ALA A 65 -8.25 -17.52 6.22
N SER A 66 -8.51 -16.24 5.99
CA SER A 66 -9.80 -15.82 5.44
C SER A 66 -9.80 -16.02 3.92
N LEU A 67 -10.82 -16.65 3.38
CA LEU A 67 -11.12 -16.75 1.97
C LEU A 67 -12.12 -15.66 1.56
N PHE A 68 -11.78 -14.94 0.50
CA PHE A 68 -12.61 -13.93 -0.13
C PHE A 68 -12.81 -14.27 -1.60
N GLN A 69 -13.95 -13.86 -2.15
CA GLN A 69 -14.29 -13.99 -3.56
C GLN A 69 -14.75 -12.64 -4.09
N ASN A 70 -14.09 -12.13 -5.14
CA ASN A 70 -14.16 -10.74 -5.61
C ASN A 70 -14.10 -9.70 -4.46
N GLY A 71 -13.33 -10.00 -3.42
CA GLY A 71 -13.15 -9.13 -2.24
C GLY A 71 -14.21 -9.26 -1.15
N PHE A 72 -15.23 -10.10 -1.31
CA PHE A 72 -16.23 -10.40 -0.27
C PHE A 72 -15.85 -11.64 0.53
N LEU A 73 -16.02 -11.60 1.85
CA LEU A 73 -15.67 -12.69 2.74
C LEU A 73 -16.59 -13.91 2.50
N VAL A 74 -15.98 -15.08 2.28
CA VAL A 74 -16.66 -16.38 2.09
C VAL A 74 -16.47 -17.26 3.32
N ASP A 75 -15.23 -17.37 3.80
CA ASP A 75 -14.86 -18.12 5.01
C ASP A 75 -13.83 -17.30 5.79
N SER A 76 -14.04 -17.10 7.08
CA SER A 76 -13.11 -16.36 7.94
C SER A 76 -12.01 -17.22 8.56
N SER A 77 -12.07 -18.54 8.38
CA SER A 77 -11.29 -19.49 9.16
C SER A 77 -10.86 -20.73 8.38
N MET A 78 -10.64 -20.58 7.08
CA MET A 78 -10.23 -21.66 6.19
C MET A 78 -8.94 -22.32 6.71
N ILE A 79 -9.03 -23.61 7.01
CA ILE A 79 -7.95 -24.38 7.62
C ILE A 79 -6.94 -24.80 6.55
N GLY A 80 -5.66 -24.84 6.93
CA GLY A 80 -4.59 -25.44 6.12
C GLY A 80 -3.48 -24.46 5.76
N ALA A 81 -3.66 -23.17 6.03
CA ALA A 81 -2.59 -22.17 5.89
C ALA A 81 -1.41 -22.48 6.82
N VAL A 82 -0.20 -22.11 6.39
CA VAL A 82 1.02 -22.22 7.20
C VAL A 82 1.79 -20.92 7.09
N ALA A 83 2.01 -20.24 8.21
CA ALA A 83 2.82 -19.03 8.24
C ALA A 83 4.32 -19.33 8.24
N ASN A 84 5.09 -18.44 7.62
CA ASN A 84 6.54 -18.53 7.41
C ASN A 84 6.95 -19.79 6.64
N ASP A 85 6.12 -20.20 5.70
CA ASP A 85 6.35 -21.37 4.86
C ASP A 85 5.69 -21.18 3.49
N GLU A 86 6.06 -22.07 2.56
CA GLU A 86 5.38 -22.21 1.28
C GLU A 86 3.99 -22.82 1.46
N ASN A 87 3.04 -22.27 0.73
CA ASN A 87 1.65 -22.70 0.68
C ASN A 87 1.26 -22.96 -0.78
N VAL A 88 0.24 -23.78 -0.96
CA VAL A 88 -0.33 -24.15 -2.26
C VAL A 88 -1.85 -24.12 -2.17
N VAL A 89 -2.49 -23.61 -3.22
CA VAL A 89 -3.94 -23.67 -3.38
C VAL A 89 -4.29 -24.80 -4.35
N TYR A 90 -5.31 -25.57 -4.00
CA TYR A 90 -5.88 -26.59 -4.88
C TYR A 90 -7.31 -26.23 -5.22
N LEU A 91 -7.73 -26.55 -6.45
CA LEU A 91 -9.06 -26.32 -6.98
C LEU A 91 -9.59 -27.60 -7.63
N ARG A 92 -10.88 -27.83 -7.50
CA ARG A 92 -11.61 -28.79 -8.34
C ARG A 92 -13.03 -28.29 -8.57
N VAL A 93 -13.63 -28.76 -9.66
CA VAL A 93 -15.04 -28.50 -9.96
C VAL A 93 -15.80 -29.81 -10.12
N LYS A 94 -17.13 -29.74 -10.06
CA LYS A 94 -18.01 -30.89 -10.17
C LYS A 94 -19.13 -30.59 -11.14
N ASP A 95 -19.44 -31.58 -11.97
CA ASP A 95 -20.56 -31.52 -12.91
C ASP A 95 -21.89 -31.92 -12.25
N TRP A 96 -22.99 -31.67 -12.97
CA TRP A 96 -24.35 -32.08 -12.60
C TRP A 96 -24.54 -33.61 -12.51
N ALA A 97 -23.66 -34.41 -13.16
CA ALA A 97 -23.63 -35.86 -13.05
C ALA A 97 -22.93 -36.34 -11.76
N GLY A 98 -22.31 -35.42 -11.02
CA GLY A 98 -21.63 -35.64 -9.75
C GLY A 98 -20.17 -36.05 -9.86
N ALA A 99 -19.56 -35.99 -11.05
CA ALA A 99 -18.15 -36.27 -11.26
C ALA A 99 -17.30 -35.02 -10.98
N TYR A 100 -16.16 -35.21 -10.32
CA TYR A 100 -15.18 -34.15 -10.11
C TYR A 100 -14.16 -34.11 -11.24
N SER A 101 -13.69 -32.90 -11.57
CA SER A 101 -12.51 -32.71 -12.40
C SER A 101 -11.26 -33.27 -11.71
N ASP A 102 -10.19 -33.44 -12.50
CA ASP A 102 -8.86 -33.54 -11.94
C ASP A 102 -8.57 -32.29 -11.08
N VAL A 103 -7.80 -32.48 -10.01
CA VAL A 103 -7.43 -31.39 -9.10
C VAL A 103 -6.37 -30.54 -9.77
N ASP A 104 -6.65 -29.25 -9.88
CA ASP A 104 -5.67 -28.28 -10.33
C ASP A 104 -4.93 -27.65 -9.13
N THR A 105 -3.70 -27.19 -9.36
CA THR A 105 -2.75 -26.81 -8.31
C THR A 105 -2.03 -25.51 -8.68
N SER A 106 -2.07 -24.52 -7.78
CA SER A 106 -1.32 -23.27 -7.96
C SER A 106 0.19 -23.51 -7.90
N SER A 107 0.98 -22.55 -8.38
CA SER A 107 2.39 -22.49 -7.98
C SER A 107 2.49 -22.27 -6.46
N SER A 108 3.60 -22.66 -5.83
CA SER A 108 3.82 -22.38 -4.42
C SER A 108 4.06 -20.90 -4.18
N PHE A 109 3.55 -20.39 -3.07
CA PHE A 109 3.72 -18.99 -2.64
C PHE A 109 4.05 -18.96 -1.15
N TYR A 110 4.83 -17.96 -0.75
CA TYR A 110 5.27 -17.84 0.64
C TYR A 110 4.38 -16.87 1.40
N TRP A 111 3.92 -17.23 2.59
CA TRP A 111 3.33 -16.29 3.54
C TRP A 111 4.28 -16.05 4.69
N SER A 112 4.52 -14.78 5.02
CA SER A 112 5.22 -14.39 6.24
C SER A 112 4.22 -14.04 7.34
N SER A 113 4.53 -14.30 8.60
CA SER A 113 3.65 -13.86 9.70
C SER A 113 3.51 -12.35 9.77
N LYS A 114 2.33 -11.89 10.21
CA LYS A 114 2.16 -10.54 10.78
C LYS A 114 2.82 -10.53 12.16
N LEU A 115 3.80 -9.66 12.35
CA LEU A 115 4.57 -9.56 13.61
C LEU A 115 4.25 -8.27 14.37
N ALA A 116 3.60 -7.31 13.73
CA ALA A 116 3.39 -5.97 14.27
C ALA A 116 2.05 -5.34 13.85
N PRO A 117 1.55 -4.35 14.60
CA PRO A 117 0.33 -3.61 14.25
C PRO A 117 0.55 -2.57 13.15
N MET A 118 1.79 -2.14 12.90
CA MET A 118 2.13 -1.16 11.87
C MET A 118 2.71 -1.83 10.62
N LEU A 119 2.24 -1.43 9.44
CA LEU A 119 2.80 -1.83 8.15
C LEU A 119 3.59 -0.67 7.55
N VAL A 120 4.78 -0.97 7.04
CA VAL A 120 5.62 -0.02 6.31
C VAL A 120 5.79 -0.53 4.88
N LEU A 121 5.30 0.25 3.93
CA LEU A 121 5.46 0.03 2.50
C LEU A 121 6.52 1.00 1.98
N ASN A 122 7.59 0.48 1.41
CA ASN A 122 8.62 1.29 0.77
C ASN A 122 8.79 0.88 -0.70
N SER A 123 8.49 1.80 -1.61
CA SER A 123 8.68 1.61 -3.05
C SER A 123 9.95 2.27 -3.59
N GLN A 124 10.65 3.01 -2.74
CA GLN A 124 11.92 3.66 -3.08
C GLN A 124 13.07 2.63 -3.06
N PRO A 125 14.22 2.90 -3.71
CA PRO A 125 15.38 2.02 -3.67
C PRO A 125 15.75 1.51 -2.26
N SER A 126 16.24 0.28 -2.17
CA SER A 126 16.49 -0.41 -0.88
C SER A 126 17.41 0.35 0.08
N TYR A 127 18.36 1.14 -0.42
CA TYR A 127 19.23 1.97 0.42
C TYR A 127 18.47 3.13 1.11
N ILE A 128 17.39 3.63 0.50
CA ILE A 128 16.47 4.60 1.11
C ILE A 128 15.58 3.90 2.13
N GLY A 129 15.06 2.71 1.78
CA GLY A 129 14.31 1.86 2.71
C GLY A 129 15.10 1.57 3.98
N ALA A 130 16.40 1.24 3.86
CA ALA A 130 17.29 1.02 5.00
C ALA A 130 17.43 2.25 5.93
N GLN A 131 17.36 3.46 5.37
CA GLN A 131 17.37 4.68 6.15
C GLN A 131 16.09 4.85 6.97
N TYR A 132 14.91 4.65 6.37
CA TYR A 132 13.64 4.68 7.11
C TYR A 132 13.59 3.61 8.19
N LYS A 133 14.06 2.40 7.88
CA LYS A 133 14.17 1.33 8.89
C LYS A 133 15.03 1.75 10.07
N SER A 134 16.21 2.34 9.83
CA SER A 134 17.07 2.84 10.91
C SER A 134 16.37 3.88 11.80
N TRP A 135 15.53 4.74 11.24
CA TRP A 135 14.74 5.70 12.01
C TRP A 135 13.63 5.02 12.82
N LEU A 136 12.86 4.13 12.20
CA LEU A 136 11.79 3.38 12.86
C LEU A 136 12.32 2.46 13.96
N ASP A 137 13.44 1.79 13.73
CA ASP A 137 14.13 0.96 14.72
C ASP A 137 14.57 1.78 15.95
N THR A 138 14.92 3.06 15.75
CA THR A 138 15.28 3.98 16.84
C THR A 138 14.07 4.43 17.64
N ILE A 139 12.93 4.65 16.96
CA ILE A 139 11.64 4.99 17.60
C ILE A 139 11.15 3.82 18.47
N GLY A 140 11.42 2.58 18.05
CA GLY A 140 11.11 1.38 18.83
C GLY A 140 9.64 0.93 18.76
N ASP A 141 8.87 1.47 17.82
CA ASP A 141 7.50 1.04 17.54
C ASP A 141 7.51 -0.17 16.57
N PRO A 142 7.02 -1.36 16.96
CA PRO A 142 7.09 -2.54 16.12
C PRO A 142 6.40 -2.36 14.77
N TYR A 143 7.04 -2.82 13.69
CA TYR A 143 6.50 -2.75 12.34
C TYR A 143 6.84 -3.97 11.48
N ASP A 144 5.96 -4.21 10.53
CA ASP A 144 6.15 -5.12 9.42
C ASP A 144 6.59 -4.33 8.19
N PHE A 145 7.68 -4.74 7.53
CA PHE A 145 8.25 -4.00 6.40
C PHE A 145 8.07 -4.76 5.08
N VAL A 146 7.58 -4.07 4.06
CA VAL A 146 7.49 -4.58 2.69
C VAL A 146 8.26 -3.64 1.77
N GLN A 147 9.34 -4.16 1.19
CA GLN A 147 10.05 -3.51 0.10
C GLN A 147 9.33 -3.86 -1.21
N MET A 148 9.02 -2.84 -2.00
CA MET A 148 8.41 -2.98 -3.32
C MET A 148 9.39 -2.48 -4.36
N ASP A 149 9.67 -3.29 -5.37
CA ASP A 149 10.64 -2.96 -6.42
C ASP A 149 9.99 -3.08 -7.79
N ALA A 150 9.76 -1.92 -8.42
CA ALA A 150 9.14 -1.81 -9.74
C ALA A 150 9.93 -2.52 -10.86
N ILE A 151 11.23 -2.71 -10.70
CA ILE A 151 12.11 -3.29 -11.72
C ILE A 151 12.12 -4.81 -11.58
N THR A 152 12.34 -5.32 -10.38
CA THR A 152 12.47 -6.76 -10.15
C THR A 152 11.14 -7.47 -9.93
N GLY A 153 10.06 -6.73 -9.66
CA GLY A 153 8.77 -7.31 -9.30
C GLY A 153 8.66 -7.68 -7.82
N VAL A 154 9.77 -7.63 -7.06
CA VAL A 154 9.80 -8.09 -5.67
C VAL A 154 8.84 -7.26 -4.81
N GLY A 155 7.98 -7.95 -4.06
CA GLY A 155 7.02 -7.35 -3.13
C GLY A 155 5.85 -6.65 -3.81
N ILE A 156 5.64 -6.88 -5.11
CA ILE A 156 4.48 -6.40 -5.86
C ILE A 156 3.50 -7.56 -6.01
N PRO A 157 2.22 -7.40 -5.61
CA PRO A 157 1.24 -8.46 -5.80
C PRO A 157 0.88 -8.66 -7.27
N SER A 158 0.51 -9.89 -7.64
CA SER A 158 -0.03 -10.22 -8.97
C SER A 158 -1.31 -9.44 -9.31
N TYR A 159 -2.12 -9.15 -8.29
CA TYR A 159 -3.31 -8.31 -8.40
C TYR A 159 -3.27 -7.23 -7.32
N TRP A 160 -3.41 -5.97 -7.69
CA TRP A 160 -3.32 -4.85 -6.74
C TRP A 160 -4.54 -4.75 -5.80
N ASN A 161 -5.75 -4.79 -6.36
CA ASN A 161 -7.01 -4.76 -5.62
C ASN A 161 -7.76 -6.08 -5.91
N PRO A 162 -8.22 -6.84 -4.89
CA PRO A 162 -8.34 -6.49 -3.47
C PRO A 162 -7.12 -6.79 -2.58
N THR A 163 -6.02 -7.32 -3.12
CA THR A 163 -4.86 -7.74 -2.31
C THR A 163 -4.36 -6.66 -1.35
N MET A 164 -4.07 -5.46 -1.85
CA MET A 164 -3.55 -4.38 -1.01
C MET A 164 -4.59 -3.92 -0.01
N ARG A 165 -5.87 -3.75 -0.40
CA ARG A 165 -6.94 -3.43 0.53
C ARG A 165 -6.99 -4.41 1.70
N LEU A 166 -7.05 -5.71 1.40
CA LEU A 166 -7.11 -6.77 2.40
C LEU A 166 -5.85 -6.79 3.28
N LEU A 167 -4.68 -6.48 2.72
CA LEU A 167 -3.44 -6.36 3.46
C LEU A 167 -3.49 -5.17 4.43
N LEU A 168 -3.85 -3.97 3.94
CA LEU A 168 -3.90 -2.76 4.77
C LEU A 168 -4.90 -2.93 5.92
N GLU A 169 -6.06 -3.52 5.67
CA GLU A 169 -7.09 -3.82 6.69
C GLU A 169 -6.60 -4.72 7.83
N GLN A 170 -5.48 -5.43 7.66
CA GLN A 170 -4.87 -6.20 8.75
C GLN A 170 -4.06 -5.34 9.73
N TYR A 171 -3.80 -4.06 9.47
CA TYR A 171 -2.92 -3.21 10.28
C TYR A 171 -3.64 -2.00 10.85
N ASP A 172 -3.26 -1.61 12.07
CA ASP A 172 -3.85 -0.46 12.75
C ASP A 172 -3.36 0.85 12.10
N ARG A 173 -2.12 0.85 11.61
CA ARG A 173 -1.45 2.01 11.00
C ARG A 173 -0.57 1.59 9.82
N VAL A 174 -0.54 2.43 8.78
CA VAL A 174 0.25 2.19 7.55
C VAL A 174 1.16 3.38 7.28
N LEU A 175 2.42 3.12 6.96
CA LEU A 175 3.39 4.11 6.48
C LEU A 175 3.72 3.79 5.03
N LEU A 176 3.48 4.74 4.14
CA LEU A 176 3.76 4.63 2.71
C LEU A 176 4.88 5.59 2.31
N PHE A 177 6.03 5.03 1.96
CA PHE A 177 7.16 5.77 1.40
C PHE A 177 7.27 5.50 -0.09
N THR A 178 7.08 6.54 -0.90
CA THR A 178 7.06 6.40 -2.35
C THR A 178 7.69 7.58 -3.08
N ASP A 179 7.96 7.38 -4.36
CA ASP A 179 8.39 8.42 -5.27
C ASP A 179 7.62 8.33 -6.60
N ALA A 180 8.08 9.08 -7.60
CA ALA A 180 7.51 9.12 -8.93
C ALA A 180 7.94 7.94 -9.81
N THR A 181 8.29 6.79 -9.22
CA THR A 181 8.48 5.54 -9.95
C THR A 181 7.12 4.97 -10.37
N GLN A 182 7.02 4.55 -11.62
CA GLN A 182 5.84 3.85 -12.13
C GLN A 182 5.97 2.34 -11.91
N PHE A 183 4.88 1.73 -11.45
CA PHE A 183 4.77 0.32 -11.17
C PHE A 183 3.91 -0.36 -12.24
N PRO A 184 4.24 -1.62 -12.61
CA PRO A 184 3.39 -2.40 -13.48
C PRO A 184 2.03 -2.69 -12.82
N ASN A 185 0.98 -2.65 -13.63
CA ASN A 185 -0.39 -2.99 -13.25
C ASN A 185 -1.05 -3.71 -14.44
N ASN A 186 -2.16 -4.42 -14.21
CA ASN A 186 -2.87 -5.21 -15.24
C ASN A 186 -3.33 -4.36 -16.45
N GLY A 187 -3.42 -3.03 -16.29
CA GLY A 187 -3.73 -2.08 -17.37
C GLY A 187 -2.53 -1.33 -17.97
N GLY A 188 -1.29 -1.65 -17.60
CA GLY A 188 -0.08 -0.96 -18.05
C GLY A 188 0.85 -0.59 -16.90
N SER A 189 1.15 0.70 -16.74
CA SER A 189 1.97 1.20 -15.63
C SER A 189 1.43 2.52 -15.10
N ASP A 190 1.48 2.71 -13.79
CA ASP A 190 1.03 3.95 -13.14
C ASP A 190 1.84 4.21 -11.87
N TYR A 191 1.74 5.40 -11.28
CA TYR A 191 2.40 5.72 -10.02
C TYR A 191 1.77 4.94 -8.87
N LEU A 192 2.59 4.52 -7.90
CA LEU A 192 2.10 3.69 -6.80
C LEU A 192 0.97 4.35 -6.00
N LEU A 193 1.02 5.68 -5.81
CA LEU A 193 -0.07 6.41 -5.14
C LEU A 193 -1.42 6.22 -5.85
N ASN A 194 -1.44 6.28 -7.19
CA ASN A 194 -2.64 6.10 -8.01
C ASN A 194 -3.14 4.66 -7.93
N ILE A 195 -2.22 3.69 -8.03
CA ILE A 195 -2.53 2.25 -7.93
C ILE A 195 -3.13 1.91 -6.57
N LEU A 196 -2.58 2.46 -5.48
CA LEU A 196 -3.04 2.18 -4.12
C LEU A 196 -4.27 3.00 -3.72
N ALA A 197 -4.65 4.04 -4.47
CA ALA A 197 -5.72 4.94 -4.08
C ALA A 197 -7.04 4.22 -3.72
N PRO A 198 -7.54 3.23 -4.49
CA PRO A 198 -8.76 2.51 -4.10
C PRO A 198 -8.60 1.71 -2.78
N SER A 199 -7.41 1.16 -2.53
CA SER A 199 -7.13 0.38 -1.31
C SER A 199 -6.99 1.29 -0.10
N VAL A 200 -6.32 2.43 -0.25
CA VAL A 200 -6.18 3.45 0.80
C VAL A 200 -7.54 4.04 1.14
N GLN A 201 -8.36 4.39 0.14
CA GLN A 201 -9.71 4.92 0.36
C GLN A 201 -10.55 3.98 1.22
N ALA A 202 -10.58 2.69 0.89
CA ALA A 202 -11.30 1.69 1.68
C ALA A 202 -10.73 1.59 3.11
N TYR A 203 -9.40 1.49 3.24
CA TYR A 203 -8.72 1.39 4.52
C TYR A 203 -9.07 2.53 5.48
N VAL A 204 -9.00 3.79 5.01
CA VAL A 204 -9.30 4.96 5.85
C VAL A 204 -10.80 5.12 6.13
N GLN A 205 -11.68 4.65 5.23
CA GLN A 205 -13.12 4.60 5.47
C GLN A 205 -13.46 3.65 6.63
N PHE A 206 -12.73 2.54 6.76
CA PHE A 206 -12.86 1.58 7.87
C PHE A 206 -12.07 1.95 9.13
N GLY A 207 -11.51 3.17 9.19
CA GLY A 207 -10.88 3.71 10.40
C GLY A 207 -9.37 3.50 10.48
N GLY A 208 -8.74 3.01 9.41
CA GLY A 208 -7.29 2.92 9.32
C GLY A 208 -6.60 4.28 9.34
N LYS A 209 -5.37 4.32 9.87
CA LYS A 209 -4.52 5.53 9.86
C LYS A 209 -3.35 5.36 8.90
N ILE A 210 -3.09 6.35 8.05
CA ILE A 210 -2.02 6.30 7.07
C ILE A 210 -1.14 7.55 7.07
N PHE A 211 0.16 7.33 7.15
CA PHE A 211 1.18 8.34 6.88
C PHE A 211 1.76 8.09 5.49
N THR A 212 1.81 9.11 4.64
CA THR A 212 2.39 9.02 3.30
C THR A 212 3.48 10.07 3.14
N SER A 213 4.68 9.64 2.74
CA SER A 213 5.74 10.52 2.27
C SER A 213 6.07 10.15 0.83
N ALA A 214 5.69 11.04 -0.07
CA ALA A 214 5.76 10.82 -1.50
C ALA A 214 6.60 11.89 -2.18
N GLN A 215 7.44 11.51 -3.16
CA GLN A 215 7.95 12.47 -4.13
C GLN A 215 6.96 12.63 -5.28
N LEU A 216 6.38 13.83 -5.40
CA LEU A 216 5.56 14.19 -6.55
C LEU A 216 6.41 14.82 -7.66
N THR A 217 5.88 14.85 -8.88
CA THR A 217 6.45 15.63 -9.99
C THR A 217 5.36 16.50 -10.62
N GLY A 218 5.74 17.62 -11.22
CA GLY A 218 4.79 18.53 -11.87
C GLY A 218 4.05 17.94 -13.10
N SER A 219 4.45 16.75 -13.56
CA SER A 219 3.81 16.02 -14.66
C SER A 219 3.02 14.79 -14.20
N MET A 220 2.99 14.51 -12.88
CA MET A 220 2.22 13.40 -12.34
C MET A 220 0.72 13.71 -12.47
N ASP A 221 -0.05 12.80 -13.09
CA ASP A 221 -1.51 12.86 -13.03
C ASP A 221 -1.97 12.44 -11.63
N MET A 222 -2.57 13.38 -10.91
CA MET A 222 -3.04 13.19 -9.54
C MET A 222 -4.54 12.89 -9.45
N THR A 223 -5.24 12.71 -10.57
CA THR A 223 -6.70 12.55 -10.58
C THR A 223 -7.16 11.40 -9.68
N ALA A 224 -6.42 10.28 -9.66
CA ALA A 224 -6.76 9.11 -8.85
C ALA A 224 -6.58 9.33 -7.33
N ILE A 225 -5.74 10.28 -6.92
CA ILE A 225 -5.36 10.49 -5.51
C ILE A 225 -6.05 11.70 -4.88
N ASN A 226 -6.69 12.53 -5.70
CA ASN A 226 -7.50 13.66 -5.25
C ASN A 226 -8.59 13.18 -4.28
N ASP A 227 -8.65 13.82 -3.12
CA ASP A 227 -9.58 13.56 -2.02
C ASP A 227 -9.49 12.15 -1.39
N VAL A 228 -8.81 11.19 -2.02
CA VAL A 228 -8.45 9.91 -1.41
C VAL A 228 -7.42 10.16 -0.32
N TYR A 229 -6.32 10.82 -0.67
CA TYR A 229 -5.33 11.34 0.29
C TYR A 229 -5.78 12.75 0.72
N PRO A 230 -5.17 13.36 1.76
CA PRO A 230 -5.54 14.70 2.23
C PRO A 230 -5.06 15.84 1.30
N VAL A 231 -5.15 15.65 -0.02
CA VAL A 231 -4.75 16.59 -1.08
C VAL A 231 -5.80 16.61 -2.21
N SER A 232 -6.00 17.77 -2.82
CA SER A 232 -6.88 17.95 -4.00
C SER A 232 -6.11 18.18 -5.30
N GLY A 233 -4.78 18.20 -5.23
CA GLY A 233 -3.89 18.31 -6.38
C GLY A 233 -2.51 18.88 -6.03
N SER A 234 -1.70 19.10 -7.06
CA SER A 234 -0.40 19.77 -6.95
C SER A 234 -0.44 21.19 -7.50
N ILE A 235 0.50 22.00 -7.03
CA ILE A 235 0.74 23.34 -7.54
C ILE A 235 1.66 23.24 -8.75
N SER A 236 1.12 23.53 -9.94
CA SER A 236 1.88 23.63 -11.18
C SER A 236 2.15 25.09 -11.54
N SER A 237 3.39 25.39 -11.95
CA SER A 237 3.82 26.72 -12.35
C SER A 237 5.00 26.62 -13.30
N VAL A 238 5.17 27.63 -14.15
CA VAL A 238 6.36 27.75 -15.01
C VAL A 238 7.59 28.00 -14.13
N GLY A 239 8.68 27.28 -14.37
CA GLY A 239 9.90 27.37 -13.56
C GLY A 239 10.01 26.20 -12.57
N GLN A 240 10.79 26.39 -11.50
CA GLN A 240 11.03 25.33 -10.51
C GLN A 240 11.06 25.89 -9.09
N ALA A 241 10.58 25.10 -8.14
CA ALA A 241 10.83 25.28 -6.73
C ALA A 241 11.87 24.27 -6.24
N ARG A 242 12.77 24.72 -5.36
CA ARG A 242 13.74 23.86 -4.68
C ARG A 242 13.85 24.22 -3.21
N LEU A 243 14.32 23.27 -2.41
CA LEU A 243 14.83 23.55 -1.08
C LEU A 243 16.36 23.63 -1.16
N THR A 244 16.94 24.68 -0.62
CA THR A 244 18.39 24.82 -0.47
C THR A 244 18.80 24.38 0.94
N ASN A 245 20.11 24.33 1.21
CA ASN A 245 20.61 23.86 2.50
C ASN A 245 20.22 24.80 3.67
N ASP A 246 19.86 26.05 3.41
CA ASP A 246 19.35 27.00 4.39
C ASP A 246 17.81 26.99 4.50
N SER A 247 17.11 26.26 3.62
CA SER A 247 15.68 26.06 3.71
C SER A 247 15.30 25.08 4.84
N ALA A 248 14.06 25.20 5.32
CA ALA A 248 13.45 24.24 6.21
C ALA A 248 12.00 23.89 5.80
N MET A 249 11.53 22.74 6.27
CA MET A 249 10.12 22.46 6.44
C MET A 249 9.69 22.89 7.84
N VAL A 250 8.66 23.72 7.91
CA VAL A 250 8.16 24.34 9.15
C VAL A 250 6.69 23.98 9.36
N PRO A 251 6.26 23.64 10.59
CA PRO A 251 4.85 23.43 10.89
C PRO A 251 4.07 24.75 10.73
N LEU A 252 2.82 24.67 10.29
CA LEU A 252 1.95 25.86 10.19
C LEU A 252 1.54 26.38 11.56
N ASN A 253 1.26 25.49 12.51
CA ASN A 253 0.94 25.86 13.88
C ASN A 253 2.23 26.16 14.65
N SER A 254 2.54 27.44 14.86
CA SER A 254 3.75 27.88 15.58
C SER A 254 3.76 27.52 17.08
N LEU A 255 2.63 27.06 17.63
CA LEU A 255 2.53 26.57 19.00
C LEU A 255 2.67 25.04 19.09
N SER A 256 2.77 24.35 17.95
CA SER A 256 3.01 22.90 17.91
C SER A 256 4.43 22.56 18.34
N ILE A 257 4.59 21.38 18.93
CA ILE A 257 5.90 20.76 19.22
C ILE A 257 6.51 20.07 17.99
N ALA A 258 5.81 20.07 16.86
CA ALA A 258 6.23 19.42 15.63
C ALA A 258 7.60 19.96 15.16
N PRO A 259 8.53 19.08 14.73
CA PRO A 259 9.91 19.46 14.48
C PRO A 259 10.07 20.30 13.21
N ILE A 260 10.99 21.26 13.26
CA ILE A 260 11.49 21.95 12.06
C ILE A 260 12.67 21.15 11.51
N ILE A 261 12.56 20.69 10.27
CA ILE A 261 13.58 19.84 9.64
C ILE A 261 14.18 20.53 8.41
N SER A 262 15.48 20.33 8.20
CA SER A 262 16.23 20.95 7.09
C SER A 262 16.85 19.88 6.19
N PRO A 263 16.89 20.09 4.86
CA PRO A 263 17.36 19.06 3.94
C PRO A 263 18.88 18.93 4.00
N LYS A 264 19.40 17.71 3.85
CA LYS A 264 20.85 17.48 3.86
C LYS A 264 21.54 18.14 2.66
N ASN A 265 20.91 18.04 1.49
CA ASN A 265 21.36 18.59 0.21
C ASN A 265 20.24 19.41 -0.43
N ILE A 266 20.54 20.08 -1.54
CA ILE A 266 19.51 20.75 -2.35
C ILE A 266 18.49 19.71 -2.83
N VAL A 267 17.20 19.94 -2.55
CA VAL A 267 16.09 19.13 -3.05
C VAL A 267 15.49 19.84 -4.26
N LEU A 268 15.62 19.23 -5.43
CA LEU A 268 15.13 19.79 -6.69
C LEU A 268 13.71 19.31 -7.00
N GLY A 269 12.99 20.09 -7.81
CA GLY A 269 11.67 19.68 -8.32
C GLY A 269 10.64 19.50 -7.21
N VAL A 270 10.70 20.33 -6.16
CA VAL A 270 9.71 20.28 -5.08
C VAL A 270 8.35 20.65 -5.64
N THR A 271 7.36 19.80 -5.39
CA THR A 271 5.98 19.99 -5.84
C THR A 271 5.07 20.20 -4.63
N PRO A 272 4.75 21.45 -4.27
CA PRO A 272 3.73 21.76 -3.27
C PRO A 272 2.36 21.22 -3.66
N VAL A 273 1.49 21.06 -2.68
CA VAL A 273 0.15 20.49 -2.82
C VAL A 273 -0.91 21.45 -2.33
N VAL A 274 -2.13 21.26 -2.82
CA VAL A 274 -3.33 21.91 -2.30
C VAL A 274 -4.01 20.93 -1.36
N PRO A 275 -4.33 21.30 -0.10
CA PRO A 275 -5.12 20.46 0.78
C PRO A 275 -6.47 20.09 0.15
N ALA A 276 -7.00 18.91 0.48
CA ALA A 276 -8.39 18.56 0.17
C ALA A 276 -9.34 19.49 0.93
N ALA A 277 -10.61 19.57 0.49
CA ALA A 277 -11.60 20.47 1.10
C ALA A 277 -11.89 20.15 2.58
N ASP A 278 -11.67 18.91 2.99
CA ASP A 278 -11.83 18.39 4.34
C ASP A 278 -10.50 18.20 5.09
N ALA A 279 -9.38 18.66 4.51
CA ALA A 279 -8.04 18.53 5.05
C ALA A 279 -7.42 19.91 5.34
N ASN A 280 -6.41 19.93 6.21
CA ASN A 280 -5.69 21.13 6.59
C ASN A 280 -4.23 21.08 6.13
N ALA A 281 -3.67 22.24 5.82
CA ALA A 281 -2.22 22.36 5.64
C ALA A 281 -1.51 22.14 6.99
N TYR A 282 -0.48 21.30 6.99
CA TYR A 282 0.27 20.91 8.18
C TYR A 282 1.69 21.49 8.19
N TYR A 283 2.38 21.44 7.04
CA TYR A 283 3.74 21.96 6.89
C TYR A 283 3.91 22.80 5.62
N ASN A 284 4.70 23.87 5.78
CA ASN A 284 5.19 24.70 4.68
C ASN A 284 6.68 24.49 4.46
N ALA A 285 7.09 24.59 3.20
CA ALA A 285 8.49 24.58 2.79
C ALA A 285 9.01 26.01 2.56
N GLN A 286 10.24 26.30 3.00
CA GLN A 286 10.92 27.55 2.67
C GLN A 286 11.53 27.47 1.27
N LEU A 287 10.67 27.57 0.25
CA LEU A 287 11.04 27.36 -1.15
C LEU A 287 11.89 28.49 -1.72
N THR A 288 12.98 28.12 -2.40
CA THR A 288 13.66 28.99 -3.36
C THR A 288 12.96 28.85 -4.71
N LYS A 289 12.32 29.93 -5.17
CA LYS A 289 11.57 30.00 -6.43
C LYS A 289 12.49 30.43 -7.57
N ILE A 290 12.55 29.65 -8.65
CA ILE A 290 13.45 29.87 -9.79
C ILE A 290 12.65 30.02 -11.08
N ALA A 291 13.17 30.83 -12.00
CA ALA A 291 12.66 30.96 -13.37
C ALA A 291 11.16 31.30 -13.44
N GLY A 292 10.71 32.18 -12.55
CA GLY A 292 9.33 32.68 -12.53
C GLY A 292 8.33 31.79 -11.78
N TRP A 293 8.79 30.75 -11.07
CA TRP A 293 7.89 29.88 -10.30
C TRP A 293 7.09 30.66 -9.26
N THR A 294 5.77 30.48 -9.28
CA THR A 294 4.83 31.07 -8.33
C THR A 294 3.87 30.01 -7.79
N GLY A 295 3.45 30.16 -6.55
CA GLY A 295 2.58 29.18 -5.90
C GLY A 295 2.75 29.22 -4.39
N ASP A 296 1.84 28.53 -3.70
CA ASP A 296 1.92 28.33 -2.26
C ASP A 296 3.01 27.31 -1.92
N ASN A 297 3.33 27.25 -0.63
CA ASN A 297 4.48 26.51 -0.13
C ASN A 297 4.09 25.25 0.66
N THR A 298 2.82 24.86 0.65
CA THR A 298 2.29 23.73 1.41
C THR A 298 2.86 22.42 0.87
N VAL A 299 3.54 21.67 1.74
CA VAL A 299 4.17 20.38 1.38
C VAL A 299 3.77 19.26 2.32
N GLY A 300 3.06 19.58 3.41
CA GLY A 300 2.45 18.61 4.30
C GLY A 300 0.98 18.95 4.54
N THR A 301 0.11 17.95 4.55
CA THR A 301 -1.31 18.08 4.87
C THR A 301 -1.76 16.99 5.84
N ILE A 302 -2.79 17.28 6.62
CA ILE A 302 -3.41 16.36 7.57
C ILE A 302 -4.92 16.32 7.37
N ARG A 303 -5.54 15.19 7.67
CA ARG A 303 -7.00 15.04 7.74
C ARG A 303 -7.40 14.40 9.06
N GLU A 304 -8.44 14.96 9.66
CA GLU A 304 -8.93 14.61 10.98
C GLU A 304 -10.37 14.09 10.91
N ARG A 305 -10.71 13.17 11.80
CA ARG A 305 -12.07 12.68 12.02
C ARG A 305 -12.33 12.73 13.51
N ASN A 306 -13.37 13.46 13.93
CA ASN A 306 -13.74 13.62 15.34
C ASN A 306 -12.59 14.15 16.24
N GLY A 307 -11.68 14.97 15.69
CA GLY A 307 -10.54 15.53 16.40
C GLY A 307 -9.32 14.61 16.49
N GLU A 308 -9.34 13.45 15.84
CA GLU A 308 -8.17 12.56 15.71
C GLU A 308 -7.63 12.58 14.28
N VAL A 309 -6.31 12.72 14.14
CA VAL A 309 -5.63 12.63 12.85
C VAL A 309 -5.62 11.16 12.40
N TYR A 310 -6.01 10.93 11.15
CA TYR A 310 -5.96 9.60 10.53
C TYR A 310 -5.23 9.58 9.19
N GLU A 311 -5.03 10.74 8.55
CA GLU A 311 -4.16 10.83 7.38
C GLU A 311 -3.18 11.96 7.53
N VAL A 312 -1.92 11.66 7.19
CA VAL A 312 -0.84 12.64 7.08
C VAL A 312 -0.13 12.41 5.76
N PHE A 313 0.03 13.46 4.97
CA PHE A 313 0.66 13.38 3.65
C PHE A 313 1.76 14.42 3.51
N PHE A 314 2.92 14.02 3.00
CA PHE A 314 4.01 14.91 2.59
C PHE A 314 4.35 14.70 1.13
N SER A 315 4.41 15.78 0.35
CA SER A 315 4.76 15.77 -1.08
C SER A 315 6.27 15.84 -1.35
N ILE A 316 7.08 15.76 -0.29
CA ILE A 316 8.53 15.66 -0.34
C ILE A 316 8.95 14.39 0.42
N PRO A 317 9.85 13.57 -0.13
CA PRO A 317 10.28 12.35 0.53
C PRO A 317 11.17 12.67 1.75
N LEU A 318 10.78 12.19 2.93
CA LEU A 318 11.42 12.57 4.19
C LEU A 318 12.89 12.16 4.30
N HIS A 319 13.34 11.13 3.57
CA HIS A 319 14.76 10.72 3.56
C HIS A 319 15.73 11.84 3.15
N GLN A 320 15.26 12.85 2.41
CA GLN A 320 16.04 14.03 2.01
C GLN A 320 16.44 14.93 3.19
N PHE A 321 15.74 14.80 4.33
CA PHE A 321 15.98 15.54 5.56
C PHE A 321 16.79 14.70 6.54
N SER A 322 18.05 14.40 6.20
CA SER A 322 18.89 13.45 6.95
C SER A 322 20.13 14.07 7.58
N ARG A 323 20.02 15.32 8.04
CA ARG A 323 21.10 15.99 8.76
C ARG A 323 21.33 15.33 10.11
N THR A 324 22.59 15.02 10.41
CA THR A 324 22.98 14.33 11.65
C THR A 324 23.17 15.27 12.84
N ASN A 325 23.24 16.59 12.62
CA ASN A 325 23.49 17.61 13.65
C ASN A 325 22.27 18.49 13.93
N SER A 326 21.09 18.10 13.47
CA SER A 326 19.81 18.78 13.70
C SER A 326 18.68 17.75 13.70
N LEU A 327 17.47 18.19 14.05
CA LEU A 327 16.27 17.41 13.78
C LEU A 327 16.18 17.09 12.29
N ASN A 328 15.69 15.89 12.00
CA ASN A 328 15.71 15.23 10.70
C ASN A 328 14.38 14.50 10.46
N GLY A 329 14.24 13.82 9.33
CA GLY A 329 13.02 13.13 8.93
C GLY A 329 12.57 12.05 9.92
N GLY A 330 13.52 11.42 10.62
CA GLY A 330 13.23 10.47 11.69
C GLY A 330 12.53 11.12 12.89
N ASP A 331 12.95 12.32 13.29
CA ASP A 331 12.30 13.07 14.38
C ASP A 331 10.86 13.49 14.01
N LEU A 332 10.62 13.81 12.73
CA LEU A 332 9.26 14.10 12.24
C LEU A 332 8.40 12.83 12.20
N LEU A 333 8.97 11.69 11.78
CA LEU A 333 8.27 10.41 11.84
C LEU A 333 7.91 10.04 13.28
N GLU A 334 8.83 10.19 14.22
CA GLU A 334 8.59 9.97 15.65
C GLU A 334 7.45 10.87 16.15
N HIS A 335 7.49 12.16 15.81
CA HIS A 335 6.43 13.10 16.20
C HIS A 335 5.05 12.65 15.72
N ILE A 336 4.92 12.27 14.45
CA ILE A 336 3.66 11.83 13.85
C ILE A 336 3.15 10.56 14.54
N LEU A 337 4.02 9.57 14.76
CA LEU A 337 3.63 8.29 15.35
C LEU A 337 3.23 8.38 16.82
N LEU A 338 3.82 9.32 17.57
CA LEU A 338 3.60 9.45 19.01
C LEU A 338 2.57 10.52 19.39
N ASN A 339 2.31 11.51 18.52
CA ASN A 339 1.48 12.67 18.86
C ASN A 339 0.27 12.87 17.93
N GLU A 340 0.30 12.35 16.69
CA GLU A 340 -0.81 12.49 15.74
C GLU A 340 -1.62 11.19 15.64
N PHE A 341 -0.97 10.02 15.67
CA PHE A 341 -1.61 8.70 15.59
C PHE A 341 -1.88 8.05 16.95
#